data_AF-A0A916MXJ6-F1
#
_entry.id   AF-A0A916MXJ6-F1
#
_cell.length_a   1.000
_cell.length_b   1.000
_cell.length_c   1.000
_cell.angle_alpha   90.00
_cell.angle_beta   90.00
_cell.angle_gamma   90.00
#
_symmetry.space_group_name_H-M   'P 1'
#
loop_
_entity.id
_entity.type
_entity.pdbx_description
1 polymer ?
#
loop_
_entity_poly.entity_id
_entity_poly.type
_entity_poly.pdbx_seq_one_letter_code
_entity_poly.pdbx_strand_id
1 'polypeptide(L)'
;MDRRPVRVAASAPRLADLDHLRTSLTALVIAHHSAIAFGASGGWYYVVPAPKGSLGPLVLTLFAGVDQAFFMALFFAIAGHFTPSAFASKGPRAFLRDRFARLGVPLVVYFFVLNPIVVYLARRFEGRTSVSLVSFVAANVPGVFGTGPLWFVLALLVFALAYAAREKLRTRPADSHPFPASDAVIVRFAIAIGLVAFCVRIAFPVGWAVLGLQLGYFPLYIALFFFGIRARRDAWLAAIDRRRAIRWFRVALATAAIGVSFAAADLVRRAPGARRIL
;
A
#
# COMPACT_ATOMS: atom_id res chain seq x y z
N MET A 1 42.86 22.37 -33.17
CA MET A 1 41.91 21.31 -32.78
C MET A 1 41.73 21.37 -31.27
N ASP A 2 40.70 22.07 -30.81
CA ASP A 2 40.37 22.22 -29.37
C ASP A 2 39.42 21.10 -28.95
N ARG A 3 39.94 20.05 -28.30
CA ARG A 3 39.13 18.94 -27.75
C ARG A 3 38.80 19.26 -26.30
N ARG A 4 37.69 19.97 -26.07
CA ARG A 4 37.12 20.11 -24.72
C ARG A 4 36.67 18.74 -24.21
N PRO A 5 37.03 18.34 -22.98
CA PRO A 5 36.57 17.08 -22.41
C PRO A 5 35.05 17.12 -22.20
N VAL A 6 34.36 16.12 -22.73
CA VAL A 6 32.94 15.87 -22.46
C VAL A 6 32.80 15.60 -20.97
N ARG A 7 32.22 16.54 -20.21
CA ARG A 7 31.80 16.29 -18.83
C ARG A 7 30.69 15.24 -18.86
N VAL A 8 31.04 13.99 -18.56
CA VAL A 8 30.06 12.97 -18.18
C VAL A 8 29.40 13.49 -16.91
N ALA A 9 28.12 13.86 -17.01
CA ALA A 9 27.33 14.27 -15.85
C ALA A 9 27.37 13.13 -14.83
N ALA A 10 27.95 13.36 -13.66
CA ALA A 10 27.94 12.40 -12.56
C ALA A 10 26.48 12.00 -12.31
N SER A 11 26.18 10.70 -12.45
CA SER A 11 24.84 10.20 -12.14
C SER A 11 24.53 10.57 -10.70
N ALA A 12 23.42 11.28 -10.47
CA ALA A 12 22.97 11.57 -9.11
C ALA A 12 23.01 10.28 -8.27
N PRO A 13 23.54 10.30 -7.03
CA PRO A 13 23.70 9.11 -6.24
C PRO A 13 22.34 8.39 -6.13
N ARG A 14 22.30 7.12 -6.55
CA ARG A 14 21.12 6.27 -6.38
C ARG A 14 20.81 6.19 -4.89
N LEU A 15 19.55 6.41 -4.51
CA LEU A 15 19.11 6.36 -3.13
C LEU A 15 18.97 4.89 -2.71
N ALA A 16 20.09 4.22 -2.47
CA ALA A 16 20.17 2.79 -2.15
C ALA A 16 19.22 2.40 -1.01
N ASP A 17 19.04 3.28 -0.01
CA ASP A 17 18.13 3.04 1.11
C ASP A 17 16.66 2.91 0.66
N LEU A 18 16.21 3.75 -0.27
CA LEU A 18 14.84 3.68 -0.80
C LEU A 18 14.66 2.46 -1.71
N ASP A 19 15.70 2.06 -2.43
CA ASP A 19 15.68 0.85 -3.26
C ASP A 19 15.62 -0.41 -2.40
N HIS A 20 16.39 -0.48 -1.31
CA HIS A 20 16.32 -1.56 -0.32
C HIS A 20 14.96 -1.60 0.36
N LEU A 21 14.45 -0.44 0.81
CA LEU A 21 13.12 -0.35 1.43
C LEU A 21 12.04 -0.85 0.46
N ARG A 22 12.05 -0.39 -0.79
CA ARG A 22 11.10 -0.82 -1.82
C ARG A 22 11.18 -2.32 -2.05
N THR A 23 12.38 -2.88 -2.10
CA THR A 23 12.61 -4.33 -2.31
C THR A 23 12.02 -5.12 -1.14
N SER A 24 12.33 -4.74 0.10
CA SER A 24 11.78 -5.37 1.30
C SER A 24 10.25 -5.28 1.37
N LEU A 25 9.67 -4.12 1.04
CA LEU A 25 8.21 -3.96 0.97
C LEU A 25 7.57 -4.81 -0.13
N THR A 26 8.27 -5.02 -1.24
CA THR A 26 7.80 -5.90 -2.33
C THR A 26 7.79 -7.36 -1.88
N ALA A 27 8.82 -7.79 -1.15
CA ALA A 27 8.84 -9.12 -0.52
C ALA A 27 7.69 -9.29 0.49
N LEU A 28 7.39 -8.25 1.28
CA LEU A 28 6.24 -8.25 2.19
C LEU A 28 4.90 -8.37 1.45
N VAL A 29 4.71 -7.70 0.32
CA VAL A 29 3.48 -7.86 -0.50
C VAL A 29 3.27 -9.32 -0.91
N ILE A 30 4.35 -9.99 -1.34
CA ILE A 30 4.30 -11.41 -1.74
C ILE A 30 3.94 -12.27 -0.53
N ALA A 31 4.60 -12.06 0.61
CA ALA A 31 4.33 -12.79 1.85
C ALA A 31 2.89 -12.55 2.33
N HIS A 32 2.39 -11.32 2.25
CA HIS A 32 1.04 -10.91 2.65
C HIS A 32 -0.03 -11.65 1.87
N HIS A 33 0.02 -11.61 0.54
CA HIS A 33 -0.97 -12.29 -0.28
C HIS A 33 -0.85 -13.81 -0.20
N SER A 34 0.36 -14.34 0.00
CA SER A 34 0.55 -15.75 0.30
C SER A 34 -0.11 -16.13 1.62
N ALA A 35 0.03 -15.31 2.67
CA ALA A 35 -0.62 -15.54 3.96
C ALA A 35 -2.15 -15.61 3.81
N ILE A 36 -2.77 -14.70 3.03
CA ILE A 36 -4.22 -14.75 2.76
C ILE A 36 -4.59 -16.02 1.98
N ALA A 37 -3.81 -16.41 0.97
CA ALA A 37 -4.05 -17.64 0.21
C ALA A 37 -3.98 -18.90 1.08
N PHE A 38 -3.24 -18.88 2.19
CA PHE A 38 -3.13 -19.98 3.16
C PHE A 38 -3.98 -19.78 4.44
N GLY A 39 -4.97 -18.89 4.40
CA GLY A 39 -6.00 -18.80 5.43
C GLY A 39 -5.89 -17.62 6.40
N ALA A 40 -5.02 -16.64 6.16
CA ALA A 40 -5.11 -15.36 6.85
C ALA A 40 -6.43 -14.64 6.52
N SER A 41 -6.89 -13.78 7.42
CA SER A 41 -8.01 -12.87 7.15
C SER A 41 -7.72 -11.97 5.94
N GLY A 42 -8.63 -11.95 4.98
CA GLY A 42 -8.51 -11.17 3.75
C GLY A 42 -9.29 -11.78 2.60
N GLY A 43 -9.35 -11.07 1.47
CA GLY A 43 -9.94 -11.57 0.23
C GLY A 43 -8.85 -11.99 -0.75
N TRP A 44 -8.94 -13.20 -1.29
CA TRP A 44 -8.08 -13.69 -2.37
C TRP A 44 -8.86 -14.56 -3.35
N TYR A 45 -8.29 -14.77 -4.54
CA TYR A 45 -8.96 -15.53 -5.61
C TYR A 45 -9.22 -16.98 -5.23
N TYR A 46 -8.24 -17.61 -4.60
CA TYR A 46 -8.30 -19.00 -4.18
C TYR A 46 -7.62 -19.13 -2.82
N VAL A 47 -8.32 -19.70 -1.86
CA VAL A 47 -7.83 -19.88 -0.48
C VAL A 47 -7.78 -21.36 -0.18
N VAL A 48 -6.60 -21.85 0.19
CA VAL A 48 -6.40 -23.23 0.59
C VAL A 48 -6.98 -23.43 1.98
N PRO A 49 -7.88 -24.40 2.18
CA PRO A 49 -8.41 -24.70 3.51
C PRO A 49 -7.28 -25.10 4.46
N ALA A 50 -7.25 -24.49 5.64
CA ALA A 50 -6.30 -24.87 6.68
C ALA A 50 -6.69 -26.22 7.32
N PRO A 51 -5.72 -27.03 7.78
CA PRO A 51 -6.00 -28.24 8.55
C PRO A 51 -6.86 -27.94 9.78
N LYS A 52 -7.81 -28.85 10.09
CA LYS A 52 -8.67 -28.71 11.27
C LYS A 52 -7.82 -28.60 12.55
N GLY A 53 -8.14 -27.62 13.40
CA GLY A 53 -7.41 -27.37 14.65
C GLY A 53 -6.07 -26.64 14.51
N SER A 54 -5.67 -26.24 13.30
CA SER A 54 -4.40 -25.51 13.09
C SER A 54 -4.47 -24.07 13.62
N LEU A 55 -3.39 -23.64 14.28
CA LEU A 55 -3.16 -22.23 14.64
C LEU A 55 -2.60 -21.39 13.46
N GLY A 56 -2.36 -22.01 12.30
CA GLY A 56 -1.80 -21.35 11.11
C GLY A 56 -2.59 -20.11 10.69
N PRO A 57 -3.91 -20.18 10.47
CA PRO A 57 -4.74 -19.01 10.13
C PRO A 57 -4.62 -17.85 11.12
N LEU A 58 -4.52 -18.14 12.42
CA LEU A 58 -4.34 -17.13 13.46
C LEU A 58 -3.00 -16.42 13.29
N VAL A 59 -1.91 -17.17 13.22
CA VAL A 59 -0.55 -16.61 13.07
C VAL A 59 -0.44 -15.80 11.78
N LEU A 60 -0.95 -16.33 10.66
CA LEU A 60 -0.94 -15.64 9.37
C LEU A 60 -1.81 -14.38 9.37
N THR A 61 -2.95 -14.39 10.08
CA THR A 61 -3.81 -13.20 10.26
C THR A 61 -3.11 -12.12 11.10
N LEU A 62 -2.43 -12.49 12.18
CA LEU A 62 -1.67 -11.56 13.00
C LEU A 62 -0.52 -10.93 12.21
N PHE A 63 0.21 -11.75 11.44
CA PHE A 63 1.23 -11.28 10.50
C PHE A 63 0.66 -10.28 9.49
N ALA A 64 -0.41 -10.66 8.76
CA ALA A 64 -1.04 -9.80 7.77
C ALA A 64 -1.58 -8.50 8.39
N GLY A 65 -2.12 -8.56 9.61
CA GLY A 65 -2.59 -7.39 10.35
C GLY A 65 -1.48 -6.39 10.67
N VAL A 66 -0.34 -6.89 11.19
CA VAL A 66 0.84 -6.04 11.46
C VAL A 66 1.40 -5.46 10.17
N ASP A 67 1.56 -6.28 9.14
CA ASP A 67 2.06 -5.85 7.85
C ASP A 67 1.19 -4.73 7.25
N GLN A 68 -0.13 -4.96 7.16
CA GLN A 68 -1.14 -4.01 6.64
C GLN A 68 -1.16 -2.67 7.37
N ALA A 69 -0.65 -2.60 8.61
CA ALA A 69 -0.59 -1.37 9.38
C ALA A 69 0.39 -0.33 8.77
N PHE A 70 1.38 -0.75 7.97
CA PHE A 70 2.42 0.17 7.47
C PHE A 70 2.83 -0.02 6.00
N PHE A 71 2.87 -1.25 5.46
CA PHE A 71 3.65 -1.50 4.23
C PHE A 71 3.17 -0.69 3.02
N MET A 72 1.85 -0.68 2.78
CA MET A 72 1.26 0.11 1.68
C MET A 72 1.46 1.61 1.90
N ALA A 73 1.35 2.10 3.13
CA ALA A 73 1.57 3.50 3.44
C ALA A 73 3.01 3.93 3.12
N LEU A 74 4.00 3.08 3.38
CA LEU A 74 5.40 3.33 3.00
C LEU A 74 5.58 3.32 1.47
N PHE A 75 4.90 2.44 0.73
CA PHE A 75 4.89 2.51 -0.74
C PHE A 75 4.33 3.85 -1.25
N PHE A 76 3.26 4.37 -0.64
CA PHE A 76 2.75 5.71 -0.97
C PHE A 76 3.77 6.80 -0.61
N ALA A 77 4.51 6.67 0.48
CA ALA A 77 5.59 7.59 0.83
C ALA A 77 6.70 7.62 -0.23
N ILE A 78 7.14 6.45 -0.69
CA ILE A 78 8.13 6.30 -1.76
C ILE A 78 7.60 6.93 -3.06
N ALA A 79 6.34 6.63 -3.42
CA ALA A 79 5.71 7.21 -4.61
C ALA A 79 5.62 8.75 -4.52
N GLY A 80 5.27 9.28 -3.34
CA GLY A 80 5.25 10.71 -3.05
C GLY A 80 6.63 11.35 -3.18
N HIS A 81 7.69 10.65 -2.74
CA HIS A 81 9.07 11.13 -2.83
C HIS A 81 9.54 11.33 -4.28
N PHE A 82 9.23 10.40 -5.18
CA PHE A 82 9.66 10.50 -6.57
C PHE A 82 8.74 11.36 -7.46
N THR A 83 7.52 11.65 -7.01
CA THR A 83 6.53 12.39 -7.81
C THR A 83 6.96 13.82 -8.17
N PRO A 84 7.43 14.68 -7.24
CA PRO A 84 7.84 16.03 -7.56
C PRO A 84 8.94 16.12 -8.61
N SER A 85 10.00 15.31 -8.48
CA SER A 85 11.12 15.30 -9.41
C SER A 85 10.69 14.81 -10.80
N ALA A 86 9.86 13.77 -10.87
CA ALA A 86 9.35 13.25 -12.13
C ALA A 86 8.43 14.27 -12.83
N PHE A 87 7.64 15.03 -12.06
CA PHE A 87 6.79 16.08 -12.60
C PHE A 87 7.60 17.29 -13.10
N ALA A 88 8.54 17.78 -12.28
CA ALA A 88 9.37 18.94 -12.62
C ALA A 88 10.27 18.71 -13.85
N SER A 89 10.82 17.50 -14.00
CA SER A 89 11.71 17.16 -15.12
C SER A 89 10.99 16.94 -16.45
N LYS A 90 9.72 16.52 -16.43
CA LYS A 90 8.96 16.18 -17.65
C LYS A 90 7.91 17.23 -18.04
N GLY A 91 7.46 18.04 -17.09
CA GLY A 91 6.28 18.88 -17.24
C GLY A 91 4.96 18.07 -17.22
N PRO A 92 3.79 18.75 -17.11
CA PRO A 92 2.53 18.10 -16.77
C PRO A 92 2.06 17.04 -17.79
N ARG A 93 2.09 17.38 -19.09
CA ARG A 93 1.58 16.50 -20.16
C ARG A 93 2.42 15.23 -20.30
N ALA A 94 3.74 15.36 -20.34
CA ALA A 94 4.62 14.21 -20.49
C ALA A 94 4.67 13.35 -19.22
N PHE A 95 4.57 13.96 -18.03
CA PHE A 95 4.40 13.24 -16.78
C PHE A 95 3.15 12.35 -16.78
N LEU A 96 1.98 12.92 -17.10
CA LEU A 96 0.73 12.16 -17.11
C LEU A 96 0.74 11.06 -18.18
N ARG A 97 1.22 11.35 -19.40
CA ARG A 97 1.36 10.35 -20.47
C ARG A 97 2.20 9.16 -20.02
N ASP A 98 3.35 9.41 -19.40
CA ASP A 98 4.23 8.36 -18.89
C ASP A 98 3.57 7.54 -17.78
N ARG A 99 2.81 8.19 -16.87
CA ARG A 99 2.05 7.48 -15.83
C ARG A 99 0.93 6.61 -16.42
N PHE A 100 0.14 7.11 -17.36
CA PHE A 100 -0.90 6.32 -18.02
C PHE A 100 -0.33 5.16 -18.83
N ALA A 101 0.79 5.35 -19.53
CA ALA A 101 1.44 4.27 -20.26
C ALA A 101 1.96 3.16 -19.33
N ARG A 102 2.60 3.54 -18.21
CA ARG A 102 3.23 2.58 -17.28
C ARG A 102 2.29 1.95 -16.27
N LEU A 103 1.20 2.64 -15.91
CA LEU A 103 0.27 2.23 -14.86
C LEU A 103 -1.13 1.96 -15.43
N GLY A 104 -1.62 2.85 -16.28
CA GLY A 104 -2.97 2.75 -16.86
C GLY A 104 -3.12 1.57 -17.82
N VAL A 105 -2.17 1.38 -18.74
CA VAL A 105 -2.22 0.25 -19.69
C VAL A 105 -2.20 -1.10 -18.95
N PRO A 106 -1.24 -1.38 -18.03
CA PRO A 106 -1.30 -2.62 -17.24
C PRO A 106 -2.57 -2.78 -16.42
N LEU A 107 -3.09 -1.68 -15.85
CA LEU A 107 -4.34 -1.71 -15.09
C LEU A 107 -5.54 -2.13 -15.96
N VAL A 108 -5.69 -1.55 -17.16
CA VAL A 108 -6.78 -1.90 -18.10
C VAL A 108 -6.66 -3.34 -18.57
N VAL A 109 -5.46 -3.78 -18.96
CA VAL A 109 -5.21 -5.17 -19.35
C VAL A 109 -5.55 -6.13 -18.21
N TYR A 110 -5.12 -5.80 -16.99
CA TYR A 110 -5.46 -6.61 -15.84
C TYR A 110 -6.98 -6.64 -15.59
N PHE A 111 -7.63 -5.48 -15.59
CA PHE A 111 -9.03 -5.34 -15.25
C PHE A 111 -9.96 -6.12 -16.18
N PHE A 112 -9.74 -6.04 -17.50
CA PHE A 112 -10.62 -6.64 -18.50
C PHE A 112 -10.18 -8.02 -18.97
N VAL A 113 -8.90 -8.38 -18.83
CA VAL A 113 -8.38 -9.65 -19.37
C VAL A 113 -7.92 -10.56 -18.24
N LEU A 114 -6.94 -10.13 -17.44
CA LEU A 114 -6.33 -11.03 -16.45
C LEU A 114 -7.26 -11.36 -15.28
N ASN A 115 -8.00 -10.38 -14.75
CA ASN A 115 -8.88 -10.59 -13.61
C ASN A 115 -10.00 -11.60 -13.93
N PRO A 116 -10.74 -11.49 -15.05
CA PRO A 116 -11.72 -12.51 -15.44
C PRO A 116 -11.11 -13.90 -15.62
N ILE A 117 -9.92 -14.00 -16.22
CA ILE A 117 -9.21 -15.28 -16.39
C ILE A 117 -8.86 -15.90 -15.03
N VAL A 118 -8.29 -15.12 -14.12
CA VAL A 118 -7.90 -15.60 -12.78
C VAL A 118 -9.12 -16.03 -11.97
N VAL A 119 -10.20 -15.24 -12.01
CA VAL A 119 -11.47 -15.60 -11.34
C VAL A 119 -12.04 -16.89 -11.92
N TYR A 120 -12.08 -17.03 -13.26
CA TYR A 120 -12.52 -18.25 -13.92
C TYR A 120 -11.70 -19.46 -13.49
N LEU A 121 -10.35 -19.36 -13.52
CA LEU A 121 -9.47 -20.44 -13.11
C LEU A 121 -9.71 -20.84 -11.65
N ALA A 122 -9.83 -19.86 -10.74
CA ALA A 122 -10.14 -20.14 -9.35
C ALA A 122 -11.47 -20.90 -9.22
N ARG A 123 -12.55 -20.43 -9.85
CA ARG A 123 -13.85 -21.13 -9.81
C ARG A 123 -13.79 -22.53 -10.43
N ARG A 124 -12.98 -22.71 -11.48
CA ARG A 124 -12.78 -24.00 -12.16
C ARG A 124 -12.06 -24.99 -11.26
N PHE A 125 -10.98 -24.57 -10.59
CA PHE A 125 -10.24 -25.39 -9.63
C PHE A 125 -11.04 -25.71 -8.36
N GLU A 126 -11.94 -24.83 -7.95
CA GLU A 126 -12.90 -25.10 -6.87
C GLU A 126 -14.03 -26.06 -7.28
N GLY A 127 -14.09 -26.50 -8.55
CA GLY A 127 -15.19 -27.32 -9.07
C GLY A 127 -16.53 -26.57 -9.19
N ARG A 128 -16.53 -25.23 -9.07
CA ARG A 128 -17.75 -24.38 -9.12
C ARG A 128 -18.23 -24.06 -10.53
N THR A 129 -17.45 -24.40 -11.56
CA THR A 129 -17.86 -24.21 -12.96
C THR A 129 -17.23 -25.25 -13.88
N SER A 130 -17.95 -25.59 -14.96
CA SER A 130 -17.49 -26.49 -16.03
C SER A 130 -17.67 -25.95 -17.44
N VAL A 131 -18.24 -24.75 -17.56
CA VAL A 131 -18.42 -24.09 -18.85
C VAL A 131 -17.11 -23.50 -19.36
N SER A 132 -17.07 -23.13 -20.64
CA SER A 132 -15.91 -22.44 -21.23
C SER A 132 -15.71 -21.06 -20.60
N LEU A 133 -14.48 -20.53 -20.71
CA LEU A 133 -14.13 -19.18 -20.22
C LEU A 133 -15.08 -18.11 -20.78
N VAL A 134 -15.40 -18.17 -22.06
CA VAL A 134 -16.26 -17.16 -22.72
C VAL A 134 -17.66 -17.18 -22.12
N SER A 135 -18.26 -18.37 -21.97
CA SER A 135 -19.59 -18.52 -21.37
C SER A 135 -19.59 -18.10 -19.89
N PHE A 136 -18.52 -18.42 -19.16
CA PHE A 136 -18.37 -17.99 -17.77
C PHE A 136 -18.31 -16.46 -17.65
N VAL A 137 -17.48 -15.80 -18.45
CA VAL A 137 -17.35 -14.34 -18.43
C VAL A 137 -18.68 -13.70 -18.80
N ALA A 138 -19.30 -14.11 -19.90
CA ALA A 138 -20.59 -13.56 -20.33
C ALA A 138 -21.69 -13.66 -19.26
N ALA A 139 -21.74 -14.78 -18.52
CA ALA A 139 -22.72 -14.99 -17.46
C ALA A 139 -22.43 -14.23 -16.16
N ASN A 140 -21.20 -13.75 -15.95
CA ASN A 140 -20.77 -13.14 -14.68
C ASN A 140 -20.31 -11.68 -14.81
N VAL A 141 -20.53 -11.03 -15.95
CA VAL A 141 -20.35 -9.58 -16.09
C VAL A 141 -21.40 -8.82 -15.26
N PRO A 142 -21.04 -7.73 -14.57
CA PRO A 142 -19.70 -7.13 -14.48
C PRO A 142 -18.82 -7.69 -13.33
N GLY A 143 -19.31 -8.63 -12.53
CA GLY A 143 -18.65 -9.11 -11.31
C GLY A 143 -17.27 -9.77 -11.49
N VAL A 144 -16.94 -10.23 -12.71
CA VAL A 144 -15.60 -10.75 -13.05
C VAL A 144 -14.58 -9.66 -13.35
N PHE A 145 -14.99 -8.41 -13.51
CA PHE A 145 -14.09 -7.30 -13.73
C PHE A 145 -13.71 -6.64 -12.41
N GLY A 146 -12.43 -6.33 -12.26
CA GLY A 146 -11.93 -5.79 -11.01
C GLY A 146 -10.46 -5.45 -11.06
N THR A 147 -10.03 -4.57 -10.16
CA THR A 147 -8.63 -4.14 -10.07
C THR A 147 -7.75 -5.21 -9.45
N GLY A 148 -8.31 -6.12 -8.65
CA GLY A 148 -7.54 -7.12 -7.91
C GLY A 148 -6.39 -6.47 -7.12
N PRO A 149 -5.19 -7.07 -7.14
CA PRO A 149 -3.98 -6.50 -6.54
C PRO A 149 -3.51 -5.17 -7.17
N LEU A 150 -3.96 -4.82 -8.38
CA LEU A 150 -3.62 -3.55 -9.03
C LEU A 150 -4.43 -2.34 -8.52
N TRP A 151 -5.23 -2.50 -7.46
CA TRP A 151 -5.87 -1.36 -6.78
C TRP A 151 -4.85 -0.27 -6.40
N PHE A 152 -3.62 -0.67 -6.01
CA PHE A 152 -2.55 0.27 -5.67
C PHE A 152 -2.13 1.09 -6.89
N VAL A 153 -2.07 0.47 -8.07
CA VAL A 153 -1.73 1.13 -9.35
C VAL A 153 -2.80 2.16 -9.71
N LEU A 154 -4.08 1.83 -9.51
CA LEU A 154 -5.18 2.78 -9.65
C LEU A 154 -5.03 3.97 -8.69
N ALA A 155 -4.75 3.71 -7.41
CA ALA A 155 -4.54 4.76 -6.42
C ALA A 155 -3.36 5.69 -6.80
N LEU A 156 -2.26 5.13 -7.32
CA LEU A 156 -1.13 5.92 -7.82
C LEU A 156 -1.49 6.80 -9.01
N LEU A 157 -2.34 6.33 -9.92
CA LEU A 157 -2.85 7.16 -11.03
C LEU A 157 -3.69 8.32 -10.50
N VAL A 158 -4.61 8.06 -9.55
CA VAL A 158 -5.41 9.10 -8.90
C VAL A 158 -4.53 10.12 -8.20
N PHE A 159 -3.51 9.67 -7.46
CA PHE A 159 -2.59 10.57 -6.76
C PHE A 159 -1.72 11.38 -7.74
N ALA A 160 -1.30 10.79 -8.85
CA ALA A 160 -0.56 11.50 -9.90
C ALA A 160 -1.42 12.58 -10.56
N LEU A 161 -2.70 12.29 -10.83
CA LEU A 161 -3.66 13.27 -11.36
C LEU A 161 -3.92 14.39 -10.37
N ALA A 162 -4.20 14.05 -9.10
CA ALA A 162 -4.41 15.03 -8.04
C ALA A 162 -3.19 15.94 -7.84
N TYR A 163 -1.99 15.36 -7.87
CA TYR A 163 -0.73 16.10 -7.80
C TYR A 163 -0.57 17.05 -9.00
N ALA A 164 -0.77 16.57 -10.22
CA ALA A 164 -0.67 17.38 -11.43
C ALA A 164 -1.69 18.53 -11.45
N ALA A 165 -2.94 18.26 -11.04
CA ALA A 165 -3.98 19.27 -10.90
C ALA A 165 -3.59 20.33 -9.87
N ARG A 166 -3.12 19.90 -8.68
CA ARG A 166 -2.64 20.81 -7.64
C ARG A 166 -1.50 21.70 -8.14
N GLU A 167 -0.49 21.14 -8.82
CA GLU A 167 0.64 21.93 -9.33
C GLU A 167 0.23 22.89 -10.44
N LYS A 168 -0.76 22.54 -11.28
CA LYS A 168 -1.29 23.44 -12.32
C LYS A 168 -2.08 24.62 -11.73
N LEU A 169 -2.83 24.37 -10.64
CA LEU A 169 -3.61 25.39 -9.95
C LEU A 169 -2.77 26.23 -8.97
N ARG A 170 -1.54 25.81 -8.68
CA ARG A 170 -0.70 26.51 -7.72
C ARG A 170 -0.16 27.80 -8.33
N THR A 171 -0.53 28.93 -7.73
CA THR A 171 -0.08 30.27 -8.12
C THR A 171 1.14 30.75 -7.34
N ARG A 172 1.42 30.15 -6.19
CA ARG A 172 2.56 30.48 -5.32
C ARG A 172 3.65 29.41 -5.35
N PRO A 173 4.93 29.76 -5.16
CA PRO A 173 5.96 28.77 -4.92
C PRO A 173 5.63 27.93 -3.67
N ALA A 174 6.14 26.70 -3.61
CA ALA A 174 5.92 25.86 -2.44
C ALA A 174 6.74 26.39 -1.26
N ASP A 175 6.10 26.60 -0.11
CA ASP A 175 6.79 26.94 1.13
C ASP A 175 7.74 25.80 1.53
N SER A 176 8.91 26.18 2.06
CA SER A 176 9.82 25.21 2.68
C SER A 176 9.33 24.88 4.08
N HIS A 177 9.42 23.61 4.45
CA HIS A 177 9.03 23.17 5.79
C HIS A 177 10.18 22.43 6.48
N PRO A 178 10.59 22.88 7.68
CA PRO A 178 11.63 22.19 8.42
C PRO A 178 11.19 20.77 8.80
N PHE A 179 12.15 19.85 8.89
CA PHE A 179 11.89 18.51 9.39
C PHE A 179 11.34 18.59 10.83
N PRO A 180 10.29 17.84 11.19
CA PRO A 180 9.74 17.85 12.55
C PRO A 180 10.75 17.30 13.58
N ALA A 181 11.54 18.20 14.18
CA ALA A 181 12.61 17.85 15.12
C ALA A 181 12.10 17.30 16.46
N SER A 182 10.88 17.64 16.87
CA SER A 182 10.31 17.21 18.16
C SER A 182 9.55 15.89 18.06
N ASP A 183 9.78 14.99 19.03
CA ASP A 183 9.03 13.73 19.17
C ASP A 183 7.54 13.97 19.43
N ALA A 184 7.17 15.08 20.06
CA ALA A 184 5.78 15.45 20.26
C ALA A 184 5.02 15.66 18.94
N VAL A 185 5.70 16.04 17.85
CA VAL A 185 5.08 16.15 16.53
C VAL A 185 4.76 14.77 15.97
N ILE A 186 5.67 13.79 16.13
CA ILE A 186 5.46 12.40 15.69
C ILE A 186 4.31 11.77 16.48
N VAL A 187 4.28 11.94 17.81
CA VAL A 187 3.19 11.45 18.66
C VAL A 187 1.85 12.05 18.26
N ARG A 188 1.77 13.39 18.11
CA ARG A 188 0.53 14.07 17.69
C ARG A 188 0.07 13.61 16.32
N PHE A 189 0.99 13.43 15.37
CA PHE A 189 0.67 12.88 14.06
C PHE A 189 0.11 11.46 14.17
N ALA A 190 0.75 10.58 14.95
CA ALA A 190 0.31 9.19 15.13
C ALA A 190 -1.09 9.11 15.77
N ILE A 191 -1.36 9.91 16.80
CA ILE A 191 -2.68 10.00 17.44
C ILE A 191 -3.71 10.57 16.46
N ALA A 192 -3.41 11.70 15.81
CA ALA A 192 -4.33 12.35 14.88
C ALA A 192 -4.69 11.44 13.71
N ILE A 193 -3.71 10.80 13.07
CA ILE A 193 -3.98 9.90 11.96
C ILE A 193 -4.71 8.64 12.41
N GLY A 194 -4.43 8.14 13.63
CA GLY A 194 -5.17 7.04 14.24
C GLY A 194 -6.65 7.38 14.45
N LEU A 195 -6.94 8.56 15.01
CA LEU A 195 -8.31 9.05 15.21
C LEU A 195 -9.04 9.25 13.89
N VAL A 196 -8.41 9.90 12.90
CA VAL A 196 -9.01 10.08 11.57
C VAL A 196 -9.29 8.72 10.94
N ALA A 197 -8.33 7.79 11.00
CA ALA A 197 -8.49 6.47 10.41
C ALA A 197 -9.52 5.60 11.16
N PHE A 198 -9.75 5.85 12.45
CA PHE A 198 -10.85 5.28 13.23
C PHE A 198 -12.20 5.83 12.76
N CYS A 199 -12.36 7.15 12.70
CA CYS A 199 -13.60 7.80 12.25
C CYS A 199 -13.98 7.38 10.82
N VAL A 200 -13.01 7.33 9.90
CA VAL A 200 -13.24 6.89 8.53
C VAL A 200 -13.67 5.41 8.48
N ARG A 201 -13.17 4.56 9.39
CA ARG A 201 -13.57 3.15 9.46
C ARG A 201 -14.98 2.92 10.00
N ILE A 202 -15.57 3.89 10.71
CA ILE A 202 -16.99 3.83 11.08
C ILE A 202 -17.87 3.89 9.83
N ALA A 203 -17.51 4.75 8.86
CA ALA A 203 -18.22 4.86 7.58
C ALA A 203 -17.81 3.78 6.57
N PHE A 204 -16.53 3.41 6.55
CA PHE A 204 -15.95 2.44 5.60
C PHE A 204 -15.26 1.31 6.35
N PRO A 205 -16.02 0.31 6.84
CA PRO A 205 -15.47 -0.77 7.63
C PRO A 205 -14.49 -1.64 6.84
N VAL A 206 -13.67 -2.41 7.55
CA VAL A 206 -12.71 -3.34 6.93
C VAL A 206 -13.45 -4.31 6.00
N GLY A 207 -12.91 -4.51 4.80
CA GLY A 207 -13.53 -5.32 3.75
C GLY A 207 -14.41 -4.53 2.79
N TRP A 208 -14.86 -3.32 3.16
CA TRP A 208 -15.58 -2.44 2.24
C TRP A 208 -14.63 -1.81 1.23
N ALA A 209 -14.98 -1.88 -0.06
CA ALA A 209 -14.14 -1.36 -1.14
C ALA A 209 -14.97 -0.85 -2.32
N VAL A 210 -14.44 0.17 -3.00
CA VAL A 210 -14.93 0.63 -4.30
C VAL A 210 -13.79 0.52 -5.30
N LEU A 211 -13.97 -0.25 -6.38
CA LEU A 211 -12.90 -0.54 -7.36
C LEU A 211 -11.62 -1.09 -6.67
N GLY A 212 -11.80 -1.95 -5.67
CA GLY A 212 -10.71 -2.50 -4.86
C GLY A 212 -10.06 -1.53 -3.86
N LEU A 213 -10.48 -0.25 -3.84
CA LEU A 213 -9.97 0.75 -2.92
C LEU A 213 -10.66 0.62 -1.55
N GLN A 214 -9.95 0.11 -0.57
CA GLN A 214 -10.41 0.06 0.82
C GLN A 214 -10.18 1.41 1.51
N LEU A 215 -11.19 2.29 1.45
CA LEU A 215 -11.09 3.68 1.89
C LEU A 215 -10.73 3.84 3.38
N GLY A 216 -11.00 2.83 4.22
CA GLY A 216 -10.58 2.81 5.62
C GLY A 216 -9.06 2.97 5.84
N TYR A 217 -8.23 2.63 4.85
CA TYR A 217 -6.77 2.79 4.93
C TYR A 217 -6.24 4.09 4.30
N PHE A 218 -7.06 4.78 3.51
CA PHE A 218 -6.63 5.94 2.74
C PHE A 218 -6.17 7.14 3.57
N PRO A 219 -6.64 7.39 4.82
CA PRO A 219 -6.10 8.49 5.62
C PRO A 219 -4.58 8.42 5.74
N LEU A 220 -4.05 7.25 6.13
CA LEU A 220 -2.61 7.06 6.28
C LEU A 220 -1.90 7.07 4.91
N TYR A 221 -2.49 6.48 3.87
CA TYR A 221 -1.90 6.47 2.53
C TYR A 221 -1.72 7.88 1.96
N ILE A 222 -2.74 8.73 2.11
CA ILE A 222 -2.71 10.13 1.70
C ILE A 222 -1.65 10.89 2.52
N ALA A 223 -1.67 10.73 3.84
CA ALA A 223 -0.71 11.39 4.72
C ALA A 223 0.74 11.03 4.38
N LEU A 224 1.02 9.74 4.14
CA LEU A 224 2.37 9.29 3.81
C LEU A 224 2.77 9.68 2.39
N PHE A 225 1.85 9.75 1.43
CA PHE A 225 2.14 10.31 0.11
C PHE A 225 2.58 11.79 0.21
N PHE A 226 1.88 12.59 1.01
CA PHE A 226 2.29 13.97 1.28
C PHE A 226 3.61 14.07 2.03
N PHE A 227 3.84 13.19 3.02
CA PHE A 227 5.15 13.06 3.67
C PHE A 227 6.24 12.82 2.62
N GLY A 228 6.03 11.90 1.68
CA GLY A 228 6.97 11.64 0.58
C GLY A 228 7.29 12.89 -0.23
N ILE A 229 6.25 13.65 -0.63
CA ILE A 229 6.42 14.91 -1.37
C ILE A 229 7.30 15.90 -0.59
N ARG A 230 7.07 16.07 0.72
CA ARG A 230 7.89 16.97 1.56
C ARG A 230 9.29 16.44 1.77
N ALA A 231 9.41 15.13 1.99
CA ALA A 231 10.70 14.48 2.14
C ALA A 231 11.60 14.67 0.91
N ARG A 232 11.01 14.84 -0.28
CA ARG A 232 11.75 15.21 -1.48
C ARG A 232 12.06 16.70 -1.57
N ARG A 233 11.09 17.58 -1.32
CA ARG A 233 11.23 19.03 -1.49
C ARG A 233 12.12 19.67 -0.44
N ASP A 234 11.96 19.23 0.80
CA ASP A 234 12.57 19.81 2.00
C ASP A 234 13.72 18.94 2.54
N ALA A 235 14.17 17.95 1.75
CA ALA A 235 15.24 17.02 2.08
C ALA A 235 15.09 16.31 3.44
N TRP A 236 13.86 16.04 3.90
CA TRP A 236 13.63 15.46 5.24
C TRP A 236 14.36 14.15 5.49
N LEU A 237 14.57 13.30 4.46
CA LEU A 237 15.29 12.04 4.63
C LEU A 237 16.74 12.27 5.08
N ALA A 238 17.39 13.34 4.62
CA ALA A 238 18.74 13.70 5.02
C ALA A 238 18.80 14.25 6.46
N ALA A 239 17.68 14.73 6.99
CA ALA A 239 17.56 15.26 8.35
C ALA A 239 17.20 14.18 9.40
N ILE A 240 17.06 12.91 9.00
CA ILE A 240 16.72 11.82 9.93
C ILE A 240 17.95 11.45 10.75
N ASP A 241 17.90 11.72 12.05
CA ASP A 241 18.89 11.22 12.99
C ASP A 241 18.74 9.70 13.22
N ARG A 242 19.85 8.96 13.15
CA ARG A 242 19.87 7.49 13.29
C ARG A 242 19.41 7.03 14.67
N ARG A 243 19.80 7.72 15.75
CA ARG A 243 19.42 7.31 17.11
C ARG A 243 17.91 7.45 17.31
N ARG A 244 17.37 8.57 16.83
CA ARG A 244 15.94 8.85 16.80
C ARG A 244 15.17 7.83 15.96
N ALA A 245 15.67 7.48 14.78
CA ALA A 245 15.06 6.45 13.93
C ALA A 245 15.00 5.08 14.63
N ILE A 246 16.10 4.63 15.26
CA ILE A 246 16.13 3.36 16.00
C ILE A 246 15.18 3.38 17.20
N ARG A 247 15.11 4.50 17.93
CA ARG A 247 14.16 4.66 19.05
C ARG A 247 12.73 4.49 18.57
N TRP A 248 12.33 5.19 17.51
CA TRP A 248 10.98 5.11 16.96
C TRP A 248 10.67 3.75 16.33
N PHE A 249 11.67 3.10 15.74
CA PHE A 249 11.52 1.72 15.26
C PHE A 249 11.24 0.75 16.42
N ARG A 250 11.95 0.88 17.56
CA ARG A 250 11.67 0.07 18.77
C ARG A 250 10.29 0.34 19.33
N VAL A 251 9.84 1.60 19.35
CA VAL A 251 8.47 1.97 19.76
C VAL A 251 7.43 1.33 18.82
N ALA A 252 7.68 1.34 17.50
CA ALA A 252 6.81 0.68 16.53
C ALA A 252 6.74 -0.84 16.77
N LEU A 253 7.88 -1.49 17.05
CA LEU A 253 7.90 -2.91 17.40
C LEU A 253 7.14 -3.22 18.69
N ALA A 254 7.34 -2.42 19.74
CA ALA A 254 6.64 -2.60 21.00
C ALA A 254 5.12 -2.41 20.86
N THR A 255 4.69 -1.39 20.12
CA THR A 255 3.26 -1.14 19.85
C THR A 255 2.63 -2.23 18.98
N ALA A 256 3.35 -2.74 17.98
CA ALA A 256 2.90 -3.90 17.20
C ALA A 256 2.76 -5.15 18.07
N ALA A 257 3.73 -5.43 18.93
CA ALA A 257 3.67 -6.58 19.85
C ALA A 257 2.50 -6.47 20.82
N ILE A 258 2.24 -5.28 21.38
CA ILE A 258 1.08 -5.01 22.23
C ILE A 258 -0.22 -5.26 21.45
N GLY A 259 -0.33 -4.73 20.24
CA GLY A 259 -1.49 -4.93 19.37
C GLY A 259 -1.77 -6.40 19.05
N VAL A 260 -0.71 -7.16 18.74
CA VAL A 260 -0.78 -8.61 18.51
C VAL A 260 -1.27 -9.35 19.75
N SER A 261 -0.74 -9.02 20.93
CA SER A 261 -1.16 -9.64 22.19
C SER A 261 -2.63 -9.38 22.51
N PHE A 262 -3.12 -8.15 22.30
CA PHE A 262 -4.54 -7.82 22.47
C PHE A 262 -5.43 -8.56 21.48
N ALA A 263 -5.04 -8.61 20.20
CA ALA A 263 -5.79 -9.30 19.16
C ALA A 263 -5.86 -10.82 19.43
N ALA A 264 -4.74 -11.42 19.84
CA ALA A 264 -4.68 -12.84 20.20
C ALA A 264 -5.59 -13.13 21.41
N ALA A 265 -5.53 -12.31 22.46
CA ALA A 265 -6.37 -12.48 23.65
C ALA A 265 -7.88 -12.32 23.35
N ASP A 266 -8.26 -11.37 22.51
CA ASP A 266 -9.64 -11.22 22.06
C ASP A 266 -10.12 -12.43 21.24
N LEU A 267 -9.29 -12.94 20.33
CA LEU A 267 -9.63 -14.12 19.53
C LEU A 267 -9.81 -15.37 20.40
N VAL A 268 -8.94 -15.58 21.38
CA VAL A 268 -9.04 -16.69 22.34
C VAL A 268 -10.34 -16.59 23.14
N ARG A 269 -10.71 -15.39 23.60
CA ARG A 269 -11.97 -15.18 24.34
C ARG A 269 -13.23 -15.45 23.51
N ARG A 270 -13.17 -15.22 22.19
CA ARG A 270 -14.30 -15.43 21.27
C ARG A 270 -14.38 -16.86 20.72
N ALA A 271 -13.37 -17.70 20.94
CA ALA A 271 -13.40 -19.09 20.50
C ALA A 271 -14.52 -19.86 21.23
N PRO A 272 -15.45 -20.50 20.50
CA PRO A 272 -16.51 -21.30 21.11
C PRO A 272 -15.89 -22.50 21.84
N GLY A 273 -15.86 -22.44 23.18
CA GLY A 273 -15.26 -23.47 24.04
C GLY A 273 -14.69 -22.94 25.36
N ALA A 274 -14.36 -21.65 25.45
CA ALA A 274 -13.74 -21.06 26.64
C ALA A 274 -14.67 -20.85 27.85
N ARG A 275 -15.97 -21.17 27.75
CA ARG A 275 -16.97 -20.99 28.83
C ARG A 275 -17.26 -22.25 29.67
N ARG A 276 -16.43 -23.31 29.61
CA ARG A 276 -16.69 -24.56 30.36
C ARG A 276 -15.69 -24.92 31.44
N ILE A 277 -14.77 -24.03 31.83
CA ILE A 277 -13.88 -24.28 32.96
C ILE A 277 -13.68 -22.98 33.75
N LEU A 278 -14.71 -22.57 34.48
CA LEU A 278 -14.64 -21.95 35.81
C LEU A 278 -15.96 -22.26 36.52
#